data_AF-F8F2Z4-F1
#
_entry.id   AF-F8F2Z4-F1
#
_cell.length_a   1.000
_cell.length_b   1.000
_cell.length_c   1.000
_cell.angle_alpha   90.00
_cell.angle_beta   90.00
_cell.angle_gamma   90.00
#
_symmetry.space_group_name_H-M   'P 1'
#
loop_
_entity.id
_entity.type
_entity.pdbx_description
1 polymer ?
#
loop_
_entity_poly.entity_id
_entity_poly.type
_entity_poly.pdbx_seq_one_letter_code
_entity_poly.pdbx_strand_id
1 'polypeptide(L)'
;MSTIKSPVGIYLNKKDVDAMPAAELKALMQILRLINILRYSLRLNVLIKKDHNKLFDFRNKTEILFYMIASIKEAVKVIYNSIIPIIGEKYISKEIEELYRDNKVRANNWKIDPFYKIVDYIRNNVGFHFSEDIYNGIISEDGVTQNDILIGVAVGETINDFLIIEPYTSIFMKIAEMVPEDIDKLKFHDWLEENTIKETDIICKILEGILRIMIKDKAYKKVLDESIVKD
;
A
#
# COMPACT_ATOMS: atom_id res chain seq x y z
N MET A 1 12.19 28.53 25.88
CA MET A 1 13.01 27.41 25.38
C MET A 1 12.12 26.18 25.34
N SER A 2 11.84 25.63 24.15
CA SER A 2 11.14 24.34 24.07
C SER A 2 12.11 23.24 24.50
N THR A 3 11.74 22.47 25.52
CA THR A 3 12.45 21.25 25.86
C THR A 3 12.26 20.27 24.72
N ILE A 4 13.28 20.11 23.88
CA ILE A 4 13.33 19.02 22.91
C ILE A 4 13.32 17.74 23.75
N LYS A 5 12.17 17.06 23.80
CA LYS A 5 12.05 15.78 24.48
C LYS A 5 12.87 14.78 23.68
N SER A 6 13.94 14.26 24.28
CA SER A 6 14.73 13.18 23.69
C SER A 6 13.78 12.06 23.25
N PRO A 7 13.95 11.49 22.04
CA PRO A 7 13.01 10.53 21.49
C PRO A 7 12.99 9.26 22.35
N VAL A 8 11.82 8.64 22.46
CA VAL A 8 11.58 7.49 23.33
C VAL A 8 11.19 6.28 22.48
N GLY A 9 11.96 5.21 22.60
CA GLY A 9 11.65 3.92 21.99
C GLY A 9 10.71 3.10 22.85
N ILE A 10 9.90 2.27 22.21
CA ILE A 10 9.08 1.24 22.85
C ILE A 10 9.78 -0.10 22.62
N TYR A 11 10.10 -0.80 23.70
CA TYR A 11 10.82 -2.06 23.71
C TYR A 11 9.96 -3.14 24.35
N LEU A 12 10.14 -4.38 23.93
CA LEU A 12 9.56 -5.54 24.60
C LEU A 12 10.55 -6.11 25.60
N ASN A 13 10.06 -6.53 26.77
CA ASN A 13 10.89 -7.22 27.74
C ASN A 13 11.32 -8.57 27.17
N LYS A 14 12.63 -8.86 27.23
CA LYS A 14 13.18 -10.12 26.72
C LYS A 14 12.50 -11.34 27.34
N LYS A 15 12.24 -11.32 28.65
CA LYS A 15 11.57 -12.42 29.34
C LYS A 15 10.17 -12.70 28.77
N ASP A 16 9.43 -11.66 28.41
CA ASP A 16 8.07 -11.78 27.86
C ASP A 16 8.08 -12.20 26.39
N VAL A 17 9.13 -11.81 25.63
CA VAL A 17 9.36 -12.30 24.27
C VAL A 17 9.75 -13.77 24.27
N ASP A 18 10.69 -14.17 25.13
CA ASP A 18 11.18 -15.55 25.25
C ASP A 18 10.07 -16.51 25.73
N ALA A 19 9.10 -16.00 26.51
CA ALA A 19 7.94 -16.75 26.96
C ALA A 19 6.78 -16.81 25.93
N MET A 20 6.85 -16.03 24.84
CA MET A 20 5.80 -15.99 23.82
C MET A 20 5.83 -17.25 22.94
N PRO A 21 4.68 -17.87 22.63
CA PRO A 21 4.64 -18.96 21.67
C PRO A 21 5.23 -18.54 20.31
N ALA A 22 6.01 -19.41 19.68
CA ALA A 22 6.70 -19.08 18.43
C ALA A 22 5.76 -18.57 17.32
N ALA A 23 4.53 -19.10 17.25
CA ALA A 23 3.51 -18.66 16.31
C ALA A 23 3.02 -17.23 16.62
N GLU A 24 2.76 -16.90 17.90
CA GLU A 24 2.39 -15.55 18.32
C GLU A 24 3.51 -14.54 18.07
N LEU A 25 4.77 -14.93 18.30
CA LEU A 25 5.93 -14.08 17.99
C LEU A 25 6.06 -13.83 16.48
N LYS A 26 5.84 -14.86 15.65
CA LYS A 26 5.81 -14.70 14.19
C LYS A 26 4.70 -13.74 13.78
N ALA A 27 3.50 -13.86 14.34
CA ALA A 27 2.39 -12.95 14.07
C ALA A 27 2.72 -11.50 14.48
N LEU A 28 3.33 -11.31 15.65
CA LEU A 28 3.80 -9.99 16.11
C LEU A 28 4.78 -9.35 15.12
N MET A 29 5.78 -10.11 14.67
CA MET A 29 6.76 -9.62 13.68
C MET A 29 6.11 -9.30 12.33
N GLN A 30 5.10 -10.08 11.91
CA GLN A 30 4.33 -9.80 10.71
C GLN A 30 3.52 -8.51 10.84
N ILE A 31 2.87 -8.26 11.98
CA ILE A 31 2.15 -7.01 12.26
C ILE A 31 3.10 -5.82 12.16
N LEU A 32 4.26 -5.88 12.83
CA LEU A 32 5.26 -4.80 12.77
C LEU A 32 5.77 -4.56 11.35
N ARG A 33 6.05 -5.63 10.58
CA ARG A 33 6.46 -5.54 9.17
C ARG A 33 5.40 -4.84 8.33
N LEU A 34 4.13 -5.24 8.45
CA LEU A 34 3.04 -4.66 7.67
C LEU A 34 2.82 -3.17 8.01
N ILE A 35 2.79 -2.81 9.30
CA ILE A 35 2.67 -1.41 9.74
C ILE A 35 3.81 -0.57 9.12
N ASN A 36 5.05 -1.08 9.18
CA ASN A 36 6.21 -0.37 8.64
C ASN A 36 6.13 -0.18 7.12
N ILE A 37 5.76 -1.21 6.37
CA ILE A 37 5.60 -1.13 4.91
C ILE A 37 4.51 -0.11 4.56
N LEU A 38 3.32 -0.23 5.16
CA LEU A 38 2.19 0.65 4.88
C LEU A 38 2.48 2.12 5.23
N ARG A 39 3.06 2.37 6.41
CA ARG A 39 3.46 3.73 6.84
C ARG A 39 4.63 4.27 6.01
N TYR A 40 5.53 3.42 5.54
CA TYR A 40 6.60 3.83 4.63
C TYR A 40 6.05 4.25 3.27
N SER A 41 5.16 3.46 2.67
CA SER A 41 4.54 3.79 1.39
C SER A 41 3.71 5.09 1.46
N LEU A 42 2.98 5.32 2.56
CA LEU A 42 2.30 6.59 2.81
C LEU A 42 3.27 7.79 2.86
N ARG A 43 4.43 7.62 3.51
CA ARG A 43 5.46 8.69 3.55
C ARG A 43 6.04 8.97 2.17
N LEU A 44 6.32 7.93 1.38
CA LEU A 44 6.80 8.09 0.01
C LEU A 44 5.80 8.87 -0.86
N ASN A 45 4.50 8.58 -0.72
CA ASN A 45 3.44 9.29 -1.45
C ASN A 45 3.40 10.80 -1.13
N VAL A 46 3.77 11.20 0.09
CA VAL A 46 3.86 12.62 0.49
C VAL A 46 5.14 13.28 -0.02
N LEU A 47 6.27 12.58 0.04
CA LEU A 47 7.60 13.15 -0.25
C LEU A 47 7.87 13.33 -1.75
N ILE A 48 7.36 12.46 -2.60
CA ILE A 48 7.66 12.45 -4.05
C ILE A 48 6.88 13.53 -4.83
N LYS A 49 6.01 14.31 -4.18
CA LYS A 49 5.27 15.46 -4.78
C LYS A 49 6.15 16.63 -5.28
N LYS A 50 7.49 16.52 -5.29
CA LYS A 50 8.43 17.62 -5.52
C LYS A 50 9.42 17.38 -6.68
N ASP A 51 8.97 16.79 -7.79
CA ASP A 51 9.79 16.76 -9.02
C ASP A 51 9.61 18.06 -9.84
N HIS A 52 10.68 18.52 -10.50
CA HIS A 52 10.65 19.72 -11.35
C HIS A 52 9.94 19.46 -12.69
N ASN A 53 9.88 18.21 -13.15
CA ASN A 53 9.20 17.83 -14.38
C ASN A 53 7.84 17.19 -14.09
N LYS A 54 6.76 17.82 -14.59
CA LYS A 54 5.37 17.40 -14.36
C LYS A 54 5.04 16.00 -14.88
N LEU A 55 5.69 15.56 -15.95
CA LEU A 55 5.44 14.24 -16.55
C LEU A 55 6.03 13.12 -15.66
N PHE A 56 7.25 13.32 -15.16
CA PHE A 56 7.91 12.39 -14.23
C PHE A 56 7.22 12.38 -12.86
N ASP A 57 6.76 13.55 -12.38
CA ASP A 57 5.96 13.66 -11.17
C ASP A 57 4.70 12.79 -11.24
N PHE A 58 3.96 12.85 -12.35
CA PHE A 58 2.76 12.04 -12.54
C PHE A 58 3.06 10.53 -12.59
N ARG A 59 4.06 10.09 -13.38
CA ARG A 59 4.46 8.68 -13.44
C ARG A 59 4.86 8.14 -12.07
N ASN A 60 5.76 8.85 -11.38
CA ASN A 60 6.27 8.42 -10.08
C ASN A 60 5.13 8.33 -9.05
N LYS A 61 4.17 9.27 -9.06
CA LYS A 61 2.96 9.21 -8.23
C LYS A 61 2.12 7.98 -8.52
N THR A 62 1.87 7.67 -9.80
CA THR A 62 1.10 6.49 -10.18
C THR A 62 1.79 5.19 -9.74
N GLU A 63 3.11 5.07 -9.95
CA GLU A 63 3.87 3.88 -9.53
C GLU A 63 3.83 3.67 -8.02
N ILE A 64 3.99 4.74 -7.23
CA ILE A 64 3.88 4.68 -5.77
C ILE A 64 2.47 4.30 -5.35
N LEU A 65 1.44 4.88 -5.99
CA LEU A 65 0.05 4.57 -5.73
C LEU A 65 -0.23 3.08 -6.00
N PHE A 66 0.28 2.53 -7.09
CA PHE A 66 0.13 1.11 -7.42
C PHE A 66 0.90 0.20 -6.44
N TYR A 67 2.09 0.61 -6.02
CA TYR A 67 2.84 -0.08 -4.97
C TYR A 67 2.10 -0.08 -3.62
N MET A 68 1.48 1.04 -3.24
CA MET A 68 0.63 1.14 -2.05
C MET A 68 -0.56 0.19 -2.15
N ILE A 69 -1.27 0.20 -3.27
CA ILE A 69 -2.40 -0.69 -3.56
C ILE A 69 -1.98 -2.17 -3.45
N ALA A 70 -0.84 -2.54 -4.03
CA ALA A 70 -0.31 -3.90 -3.92
C ALA A 70 0.00 -4.29 -2.46
N SER A 71 0.54 -3.34 -1.69
CA SER A 71 0.84 -3.52 -0.27
C SER A 71 -0.42 -3.70 0.59
N ILE A 72 -1.50 -2.95 0.29
CA ILE A 72 -2.81 -3.09 0.94
C ILE A 72 -3.34 -4.52 0.76
N LYS A 73 -3.36 -5.03 -0.48
CA LYS A 73 -3.86 -6.37 -0.78
C LYS A 73 -3.08 -7.45 -0.04
N GLU A 74 -1.75 -7.35 -0.01
CA GLU A 74 -0.92 -8.27 0.74
C GLU A 74 -1.18 -8.17 2.25
N ALA A 75 -1.34 -6.97 2.79
CA ALA A 75 -1.65 -6.76 4.20
C ALA A 75 -2.98 -7.40 4.59
N VAL A 76 -4.05 -7.17 3.82
CA VAL A 76 -5.36 -7.79 4.06
C VAL A 76 -5.27 -9.31 4.03
N LYS A 77 -4.60 -9.88 3.01
CA LYS A 77 -4.39 -11.33 2.92
C LYS A 77 -3.65 -11.87 4.15
N VAL A 78 -2.57 -11.24 4.56
CA VAL A 78 -1.76 -11.68 5.72
C VAL A 78 -2.54 -11.54 7.02
N ILE A 79 -3.34 -10.48 7.19
CA ILE A 79 -4.18 -10.30 8.38
C ILE A 79 -5.15 -11.48 8.52
N TYR A 80 -5.98 -11.72 7.50
CA TYR A 80 -7.09 -12.66 7.63
C TYR A 80 -6.68 -14.12 7.46
N ASN A 81 -5.64 -14.42 6.67
CA ASN A 81 -5.24 -15.80 6.39
C ASN A 81 -4.01 -16.26 7.19
N SER A 82 -3.36 -15.37 7.95
CA SER A 82 -2.16 -15.74 8.71
C SER A 82 -2.17 -15.20 10.13
N ILE A 83 -2.38 -13.90 10.34
CA ILE A 83 -2.29 -13.31 11.68
C ILE A 83 -3.48 -13.75 12.54
N ILE A 84 -4.72 -13.46 12.12
CA ILE A 84 -5.93 -13.72 12.90
C ILE A 84 -6.12 -15.21 13.23
N PRO A 85 -5.92 -16.16 12.30
CA PRO A 85 -6.03 -17.59 12.63
C PRO A 85 -5.03 -18.06 13.69
N ILE A 86 -3.84 -17.43 13.77
CA ILE A 86 -2.80 -17.79 14.74
C ILE A 86 -3.12 -17.20 16.12
N ILE A 87 -3.42 -15.91 16.18
CA ILE A 87 -3.56 -15.21 17.46
C ILE A 87 -4.99 -15.28 18.00
N GLY A 88 -5.97 -15.56 17.14
CA GLY A 88 -7.39 -15.56 17.45
C GLY A 88 -7.98 -14.16 17.62
N GLU A 89 -9.31 -14.08 17.63
CA GLU A 89 -10.03 -12.80 17.79
C GLU A 89 -9.91 -12.21 19.21
N LYS A 90 -9.28 -12.92 20.15
CA LYS A 90 -9.01 -12.44 21.53
C LYS A 90 -8.13 -11.17 21.57
N TYR A 91 -7.38 -10.87 20.51
CA TYR A 91 -6.56 -9.64 20.40
C TYR A 91 -7.28 -8.48 19.70
N ILE A 92 -8.54 -8.65 19.31
CA ILE A 92 -9.37 -7.57 18.80
C ILE A 92 -9.97 -6.83 20.00
N SER A 93 -9.53 -5.59 20.23
CA SER A 93 -10.09 -4.76 21.30
C SER A 93 -11.47 -4.21 20.91
N LYS A 94 -12.28 -3.85 21.90
CA LYS A 94 -13.58 -3.19 21.68
C LYS A 94 -13.46 -1.91 20.84
N GLU A 95 -12.34 -1.21 20.94
CA GLU A 95 -12.09 0.04 20.21
C GLU A 95 -11.95 -0.15 18.70
N ILE A 96 -11.50 -1.33 18.24
CA ILE A 96 -11.30 -1.62 16.82
C ILE A 96 -12.25 -2.70 16.29
N GLU A 97 -13.18 -3.19 17.10
CA GLU A 97 -13.99 -4.37 16.77
C GLU A 97 -14.89 -4.14 15.55
N GLU A 98 -15.61 -3.02 15.52
CA GLU A 98 -16.46 -2.62 14.39
C GLU A 98 -15.62 -2.45 13.12
N LEU A 99 -14.51 -1.71 13.24
CA LEU A 99 -13.58 -1.48 12.12
C LEU A 99 -13.02 -2.78 11.54
N TYR A 100 -12.63 -3.72 12.41
CA TYR A 100 -12.16 -5.04 12.03
C TYR A 100 -13.25 -5.85 11.32
N ARG A 101 -14.47 -5.84 11.85
CA ARG A 101 -15.61 -6.56 11.29
C ARG A 101 -15.96 -6.06 9.90
N ASP A 102 -16.04 -4.74 9.73
CA ASP A 102 -16.35 -4.11 8.45
C ASP A 102 -15.23 -4.33 7.42
N ASN A 103 -13.96 -4.23 7.84
CA ASN A 103 -12.85 -4.56 6.96
C ASN A 103 -12.84 -6.05 6.59
N LYS A 104 -13.25 -6.96 7.49
CA LYS A 104 -13.36 -8.40 7.22
C LYS A 104 -14.46 -8.70 6.20
N VAL A 105 -15.61 -8.06 6.33
CA VAL A 105 -16.71 -8.17 5.35
C VAL A 105 -16.26 -7.68 3.98
N ARG A 106 -15.59 -6.52 3.92
CA ARG A 106 -15.01 -5.97 2.70
C ARG A 106 -13.94 -6.88 2.09
N ALA A 107 -13.04 -7.43 2.92
CA ALA A 107 -12.04 -8.42 2.54
C ALA A 107 -12.65 -9.67 1.90
N ASN A 108 -13.79 -10.14 2.41
CA ASN A 108 -14.50 -11.30 1.87
C ASN A 108 -15.27 -10.97 0.58
N ASN A 109 -15.71 -9.73 0.42
CA ASN A 109 -16.44 -9.23 -0.74
C ASN A 109 -15.53 -8.49 -1.73
N TRP A 110 -14.22 -8.77 -1.72
CA TRP A 110 -13.19 -8.06 -2.50
C TRP A 110 -13.46 -8.02 -4.01
N LYS A 111 -14.24 -8.96 -4.53
CA LYS A 111 -14.64 -9.04 -5.95
C LYS A 111 -15.83 -8.15 -6.32
N ILE A 112 -16.54 -7.59 -5.34
CA ILE A 112 -17.78 -6.84 -5.54
C ILE A 112 -17.50 -5.33 -5.48
N ASP A 113 -16.72 -4.92 -4.49
CA ASP A 113 -16.36 -3.53 -4.24
C ASP A 113 -15.49 -2.93 -5.38
N PRO A 114 -15.86 -1.76 -5.93
CA PRO A 114 -15.14 -1.12 -7.04
C PRO A 114 -13.66 -0.83 -6.76
N PHE A 115 -13.32 -0.34 -5.56
CA PHE A 115 -11.94 -0.04 -5.20
C PHE A 115 -11.12 -1.33 -5.13
N TYR A 116 -11.66 -2.38 -4.50
CA TYR A 116 -10.96 -3.65 -4.39
C TYR A 116 -10.85 -4.43 -5.71
N LYS A 117 -11.77 -4.24 -6.66
CA LYS A 117 -11.60 -4.72 -8.06
C LYS A 117 -10.38 -4.08 -8.72
N ILE A 118 -10.22 -2.77 -8.57
CA ILE A 118 -9.05 -2.04 -9.07
C ILE A 118 -7.78 -2.51 -8.38
N VAL A 119 -7.82 -2.72 -7.07
CA VAL A 119 -6.70 -3.28 -6.29
C VAL A 119 -6.31 -4.67 -6.79
N ASP A 120 -7.30 -5.53 -7.07
CA ASP A 120 -7.06 -6.87 -7.60
C ASP A 120 -6.44 -6.81 -9.00
N TYR A 121 -7.00 -5.97 -9.87
CA TYR A 121 -6.50 -5.72 -11.22
C TYR A 121 -5.06 -5.24 -11.21
N ILE A 122 -4.74 -4.19 -10.45
CA ILE A 122 -3.39 -3.64 -10.34
C ILE A 122 -2.41 -4.70 -9.83
N ARG A 123 -2.74 -5.41 -8.76
CA ARG A 123 -1.81 -6.39 -8.18
C ARG A 123 -1.52 -7.58 -9.11
N ASN A 124 -2.52 -8.03 -9.87
CA ASN A 124 -2.43 -9.26 -10.67
C ASN A 124 -2.05 -9.00 -12.14
N ASN A 125 -2.37 -7.82 -12.68
CA ASN A 125 -2.21 -7.52 -14.12
C ASN A 125 -1.26 -6.34 -14.38
N VAL A 126 -0.99 -5.51 -13.37
CA VAL A 126 -0.08 -4.35 -13.48
C VAL A 126 1.23 -4.57 -12.70
N GLY A 127 1.29 -5.57 -11.82
CA GLY A 127 2.42 -5.81 -10.93
C GLY A 127 3.71 -6.26 -11.65
N PHE A 128 4.65 -5.31 -11.82
CA PHE A 128 6.10 -5.43 -12.12
C PHE A 128 6.58 -6.29 -13.29
N HIS A 129 5.72 -6.99 -14.01
CA HIS A 129 6.00 -7.51 -15.35
C HIS A 129 4.78 -7.23 -16.21
N PHE A 130 4.97 -6.48 -17.29
CA PHE A 130 3.93 -6.26 -18.29
C PHE A 130 3.41 -7.62 -18.74
N SER A 131 2.15 -7.94 -18.44
CA SER A 131 1.48 -9.05 -19.12
C SER A 131 1.52 -8.73 -20.61
N GLU A 132 1.97 -9.66 -21.46
CA GLU A 132 1.95 -9.46 -22.92
C GLU A 132 0.56 -9.02 -23.41
N ASP A 133 -0.48 -9.46 -22.68
CA ASP A 133 -1.87 -9.15 -22.97
C ASP A 133 -2.24 -7.66 -23.00
N ILE A 134 -1.43 -6.77 -22.41
CA ILE A 134 -1.69 -5.32 -22.50
C ILE A 134 -1.52 -4.78 -23.92
N TYR A 135 -0.74 -5.48 -24.76
CA TYR A 135 -0.46 -5.11 -26.14
C TYR A 135 -1.42 -5.77 -27.13
N ASN A 136 -2.21 -6.77 -26.69
CA ASN A 136 -3.18 -7.48 -27.54
C ASN A 136 -4.26 -6.56 -28.14
N GLY A 137 -4.48 -5.37 -27.54
CA GLY A 137 -5.38 -4.34 -28.09
C GLY A 137 -4.68 -3.27 -28.94
N ILE A 138 -3.35 -3.23 -28.94
CA ILE A 138 -2.52 -2.23 -29.64
C ILE A 138 -2.02 -2.79 -30.97
N ILE A 139 -1.68 -4.08 -30.98
CA ILE A 139 -1.17 -4.83 -32.12
C ILE A 139 -2.25 -5.83 -32.54
N SER A 140 -2.75 -5.74 -33.77
CA SER A 140 -3.68 -6.74 -34.32
C SER A 140 -3.00 -8.08 -34.53
N GLU A 141 -3.78 -9.15 -34.75
CA GLU A 141 -3.26 -10.53 -34.92
C GLU A 141 -2.22 -10.68 -36.06
N ASP A 142 -2.24 -9.77 -37.03
CA ASP A 142 -1.29 -9.67 -38.15
C ASP A 142 -0.06 -8.80 -37.86
N GLY A 143 0.11 -8.31 -36.63
CA GLY A 143 1.25 -7.53 -36.20
C GLY A 143 1.18 -6.04 -36.54
N VAL A 144 0.01 -5.54 -36.97
CA VAL A 144 -0.18 -4.14 -37.36
C VAL A 144 -0.65 -3.32 -36.16
N THR A 145 0.02 -2.19 -35.90
CA THR A 145 -0.42 -1.25 -34.87
C THR A 145 -1.52 -0.35 -35.40
N GLN A 146 -2.66 -0.26 -34.69
CA GLN A 146 -3.78 0.58 -35.15
C GLN A 146 -3.55 2.09 -34.93
N ASN A 147 -2.62 2.46 -34.04
CA ASN A 147 -2.28 3.84 -33.71
C ASN A 147 -0.76 4.00 -33.55
N ASP A 148 -0.27 5.24 -33.66
CA ASP A 148 1.11 5.58 -33.32
C ASP A 148 1.39 5.30 -31.83
N ILE A 149 2.50 4.61 -31.56
CA ILE A 149 2.91 4.22 -30.21
C ILE A 149 3.90 5.22 -29.62
N LEU A 150 3.59 5.80 -28.46
CA LEU A 150 4.52 6.65 -27.72
C LEU A 150 5.52 5.79 -26.93
N ILE A 151 6.74 5.63 -27.46
CA ILE A 151 7.84 4.85 -26.83
C ILE A 151 8.79 5.69 -25.95
N GLY A 152 8.65 7.01 -25.95
CA GLY A 152 9.63 7.92 -25.34
C GLY A 152 9.26 9.39 -25.49
N VAL A 153 9.77 10.26 -24.62
CA VAL A 153 9.68 11.73 -24.80
C VAL A 153 11.09 12.30 -24.67
N ALA A 154 11.51 13.09 -25.66
CA ALA A 154 12.74 13.85 -25.60
C ALA A 154 12.47 15.28 -25.07
N VAL A 155 13.35 15.77 -24.20
CA VAL A 155 13.36 17.18 -23.78
C VAL A 155 14.69 17.78 -24.21
N GLY A 156 14.67 18.61 -25.26
CA GLY A 156 15.89 19.12 -25.91
C GLY A 156 16.59 18.05 -26.75
N GLU A 157 17.92 18.13 -26.84
CA GLU A 157 18.75 17.16 -27.60
C GLU A 157 19.05 15.87 -26.82
N THR A 158 18.79 15.87 -25.52
CA THR A 158 18.95 14.69 -24.67
C THR A 158 17.72 13.79 -24.77
N ILE A 159 17.92 12.58 -25.32
CA ILE A 159 17.01 11.45 -25.17
C ILE A 159 17.07 11.04 -23.69
N ASN A 160 16.32 11.73 -22.84
CA ASN A 160 16.20 11.39 -21.44
C ASN A 160 15.15 10.28 -21.33
N ASP A 161 15.66 9.06 -21.44
CA ASP A 161 15.02 7.82 -21.03
C ASP A 161 13.77 7.40 -21.82
N PHE A 162 13.73 6.12 -22.19
CA PHE A 162 12.53 5.48 -22.70
C PHE A 162 11.41 5.67 -21.68
N LEU A 163 10.44 6.49 -22.05
CA LEU A 163 9.20 6.60 -21.32
C LEU A 163 8.35 5.42 -21.76
N ILE A 164 8.39 4.36 -20.95
CA ILE A 164 7.42 3.27 -20.94
C ILE A 164 6.05 3.85 -20.53
N ILE A 165 5.49 4.78 -21.33
CA ILE A 165 4.24 5.48 -21.02
C ILE A 165 3.04 4.79 -21.65
N GLU A 166 3.23 3.99 -22.70
CA GLU A 166 2.09 3.35 -23.35
C GLU A 166 1.28 2.33 -22.50
N PRO A 167 1.83 1.60 -21.50
CA PRO A 167 1.00 0.73 -20.67
C PRO A 167 -0.02 1.50 -19.84
N TYR A 168 0.31 2.73 -19.40
CA TYR A 168 -0.51 3.44 -18.43
C TYR A 168 -1.83 3.92 -19.03
N THR A 169 -1.87 4.30 -20.31
CA THR A 169 -3.13 4.71 -20.97
C THR A 169 -4.14 3.56 -20.97
N SER A 170 -3.74 2.37 -21.41
CA SER A 170 -4.60 1.17 -21.42
C SER A 170 -4.99 0.73 -20.01
N ILE A 171 -4.04 0.77 -19.07
CA ILE A 171 -4.29 0.48 -17.64
C ILE A 171 -5.31 1.47 -17.06
N PHE A 172 -5.17 2.77 -17.35
CA PHE A 172 -6.07 3.80 -16.85
C PHE A 172 -7.45 3.72 -17.48
N MET A 173 -7.55 3.42 -18.77
CA MET A 173 -8.84 3.13 -19.41
C MET A 173 -9.54 1.98 -18.70
N LYS A 174 -8.81 0.89 -18.42
CA LYS A 174 -9.37 -0.26 -17.72
C LYS A 174 -9.77 0.08 -16.28
N ILE A 175 -8.97 0.86 -15.56
CA ILE A 175 -9.33 1.34 -14.23
C ILE A 175 -10.57 2.24 -14.29
N ALA A 176 -10.66 3.15 -15.26
CA ALA A 176 -11.80 4.05 -15.42
C ALA A 176 -13.12 3.33 -15.75
N GLU A 177 -13.07 2.12 -16.31
CA GLU A 177 -14.24 1.23 -16.46
C GLU A 177 -14.71 0.60 -15.14
N MET A 178 -13.81 0.44 -14.15
CA MET A 178 -14.11 -0.17 -12.85
C MET A 178 -14.54 0.85 -11.79
N VAL A 179 -14.24 2.13 -12.03
CA VAL A 179 -14.59 3.25 -11.15
C VAL A 179 -16.12 3.44 -11.14
N PRO A 180 -16.73 3.76 -9.98
CA PRO A 180 -18.17 4.03 -9.89
C PRO A 180 -18.66 5.12 -10.86
N GLU A 181 -19.90 4.99 -11.35
CA GLU A 181 -20.46 5.90 -12.37
C GLU A 181 -20.56 7.37 -11.93
N ASP A 182 -20.66 7.62 -10.62
CA ASP A 182 -20.73 8.95 -10.01
C ASP A 182 -19.37 9.66 -9.90
N ILE A 183 -18.27 8.96 -10.18
CA ILE A 183 -16.93 9.54 -10.17
C ILE A 183 -16.54 9.99 -11.58
N ASP A 184 -16.08 11.24 -11.68
CA ASP A 184 -15.51 11.78 -12.91
C ASP A 184 -14.32 10.93 -13.37
N LYS A 185 -14.46 10.31 -14.55
CA LYS A 185 -13.44 9.44 -15.15
C LYS A 185 -12.13 10.16 -15.46
N LEU A 186 -12.12 11.50 -15.51
CA LEU A 186 -10.88 12.29 -15.65
C LEU A 186 -10.21 12.57 -14.30
N LYS A 187 -10.88 12.27 -13.19
CA LYS A 187 -10.40 12.47 -11.81
C LYS A 187 -10.33 11.16 -11.01
N PHE A 188 -10.40 10.01 -11.68
CA PHE A 188 -10.35 8.72 -11.00
C PHE A 188 -9.05 8.53 -10.20
N HIS A 189 -7.94 9.16 -10.62
CA HIS A 189 -6.67 9.08 -9.92
C HIS A 189 -6.75 9.69 -8.52
N ASP A 190 -7.42 10.83 -8.34
CA ASP A 190 -7.63 11.46 -7.04
C ASP A 190 -8.51 10.59 -6.15
N TRP A 191 -9.60 10.05 -6.71
CA TRP A 191 -10.46 9.10 -6.00
C TRP A 191 -9.70 7.84 -5.58
N LEU A 192 -8.84 7.31 -6.45
CA LEU A 192 -8.03 6.12 -6.17
C LEU A 192 -6.98 6.40 -5.08
N GLU A 193 -6.31 7.56 -5.12
CA GLU A 193 -5.39 8.01 -4.09
C GLU A 193 -6.10 8.13 -2.74
N GLU A 194 -7.25 8.81 -2.69
CA GLU A 194 -8.03 8.98 -1.46
C GLU A 194 -8.45 7.63 -0.84
N ASN A 195 -8.99 6.71 -1.66
CA ASN A 195 -9.40 5.40 -1.17
C ASN A 195 -8.21 4.56 -0.71
N THR A 196 -7.08 4.65 -1.41
CA THR A 196 -5.84 3.98 -1.01
C THR A 196 -5.34 4.48 0.34
N ILE A 197 -5.36 5.79 0.56
CA ILE A 197 -4.97 6.40 1.85
C ILE A 197 -5.94 5.98 2.95
N LYS A 198 -7.25 6.09 2.72
CA LYS A 198 -8.30 5.69 3.67
C LYS A 198 -8.15 4.22 4.07
N GLU A 199 -7.95 3.33 3.10
CA GLU A 199 -7.82 1.90 3.36
C GLU A 199 -6.51 1.57 4.10
N THR A 200 -5.41 2.24 3.75
CA THR A 200 -4.15 2.09 4.47
C THR A 200 -4.27 2.49 5.94
N ASP A 201 -4.97 3.60 6.23
CA ASP A 201 -5.22 4.08 7.59
C ASP A 201 -6.09 3.09 8.39
N ILE A 202 -7.14 2.55 7.77
CA ILE A 202 -8.01 1.51 8.36
C ILE A 202 -7.18 0.28 8.76
N ILE A 203 -6.38 -0.25 7.84
CA ILE A 203 -5.54 -1.42 8.08
C ILE A 203 -4.51 -1.15 9.17
N CYS A 204 -3.86 0.02 9.15
CA CYS A 204 -2.91 0.40 10.19
C CYS A 204 -3.58 0.47 11.56
N LYS A 205 -4.79 1.05 11.68
CA LYS A 205 -5.54 1.11 12.93
C LYS A 205 -5.88 -0.27 13.48
N ILE A 206 -6.30 -1.20 12.62
CA ILE A 206 -6.56 -2.59 13.01
C ILE A 206 -5.29 -3.25 13.53
N LEU A 207 -4.19 -3.18 12.76
CA LEU A 207 -2.90 -3.77 13.13
C LEU A 207 -2.33 -3.16 14.43
N GLU A 208 -2.45 -1.85 14.61
CA GLU A 208 -2.00 -1.15 15.82
C GLU A 208 -2.86 -1.49 17.03
N GLY A 209 -4.17 -1.64 16.86
CA GLY A 209 -5.06 -2.10 17.93
C GLY A 209 -4.70 -3.51 18.39
N ILE A 210 -4.48 -4.43 17.44
CA ILE A 210 -4.00 -5.79 17.74
C ILE A 210 -2.64 -5.73 18.46
N LEU A 211 -1.70 -4.97 17.91
CA LEU A 211 -0.35 -4.81 18.47
C LEU A 211 -0.40 -4.34 19.92
N ARG A 212 -1.21 -3.31 20.22
CA ARG A 212 -1.37 -2.76 21.56
C ARG A 212 -1.82 -3.81 22.56
N ILE A 213 -2.77 -4.67 22.19
CA ILE A 213 -3.23 -5.76 23.07
C ILE A 213 -2.15 -6.84 23.21
N MET A 214 -1.48 -7.23 22.12
CA MET A 214 -0.44 -8.25 22.14
C MET A 214 0.74 -7.90 23.06
N ILE A 215 1.14 -6.63 23.08
CA ILE A 215 2.29 -6.14 23.84
C ILE A 215 1.91 -5.49 25.17
N LYS A 216 0.61 -5.44 25.51
CA LYS A 216 0.12 -4.83 26.75
C LYS A 216 0.83 -5.46 27.94
N ASP A 217 1.34 -4.62 28.84
CA ASP A 217 2.08 -4.99 30.05
C ASP A 217 3.42 -5.75 29.81
N LYS A 218 3.81 -5.98 28.54
CA LYS A 218 5.08 -6.59 28.11
C LYS A 218 6.07 -5.58 27.53
N ALA A 219 5.58 -4.39 27.18
CA ALA A 219 6.36 -3.32 26.59
C ALA A 219 6.78 -2.28 27.64
N TYR A 220 7.98 -1.73 27.49
CA TYR A 220 8.49 -0.62 28.29
C TYR A 220 9.07 0.49 27.40
N LYS A 221 9.13 1.70 27.95
CA LYS A 221 9.70 2.87 27.27
C LYS A 221 11.14 3.07 27.70
N LYS A 222 12.02 3.37 26.75
CA LYS A 222 13.42 3.73 27.01
C LYS A 222 13.81 4.92 26.14
N VAL A 223 14.49 5.90 26.73
CA VAL A 223 15.03 7.05 25.99
C VAL A 223 16.06 6.53 24.98
N LEU A 224 15.95 6.97 23.73
CA LEU A 224 16.91 6.66 22.68
C LEU A 224 18.15 7.53 22.87
N ASP A 225 19.32 6.89 22.75
CA ASP A 225 20.59 7.60 22.79
C ASP A 225 20.67 8.57 21.60
N GLU A 226 21.13 9.80 21.81
CA GLU A 226 21.09 10.85 20.78
C GLU A 226 21.98 10.52 19.57
N SER A 227 22.94 9.61 19.73
CA SER A 227 23.77 9.08 18.64
C SER A 227 23.00 8.20 17.65
N ILE A 228 21.85 7.62 18.04
CA ILE A 228 21.04 6.74 17.19
C ILE A 228 20.09 7.56 16.27
N VAL A 229 19.84 8.82 16.62
CA VAL A 229 18.83 9.68 15.96
C VAL A 229 19.42 10.49 14.80
N LYS A 230 20.74 10.57 14.70
CA LYS A 230 21.46 11.43 13.75
C LYS A 230 21.82 10.76 12.42
N ASP A 231 21.49 9.47 12.27
CA ASP A 231 21.62 8.70 11.02
C ASP A 231 20.24 8.49 10.37
#